data_AF-A0A831UL18-F1
#
_entry.id   AF-A0A831UL18-F1
#
_cell.length_a   1.000
_cell.length_b   1.000
_cell.length_c   1.000
_cell.angle_alpha   90.00
_cell.angle_beta   90.00
_cell.angle_gamma   90.00
#
_symmetry.space_group_name_H-M   'P 1'
#
loop_
_entity.id
_entity.type
_entity.pdbx_description
1 polymer ?
#
loop_
_entity_poly.entity_id
_entity_poly.type
_entity_poly.pdbx_seq_one_letter_code
_entity_poly.pdbx_strand_id
1 'polypeptide(L)'
;MVKRAVSLCLLGLLVFGCATQQPKVFEGKEYGVTKGGFHGRWWNYYERGASYLAGGFYDEAVLDFEQALRGRSADTWQARTYGLHFVEYFPNRELGVAYYHLNDLDTAESYLKGSLSDVDTDRAHYYVALVTRKRIAMGELEDAMEPVIEAAVKLDSAVTMAKLAVPPPTPKPEAPAPEKVEIPEPAPAPAAPPPPEEVKAPEPIPAPPEEVAEVPAPPVPVPVKKGVLVAERSLPIEVKASDDVGVYSVEVNGREMPQRGSAEEVVFEDELLLSEGTHEIELVASDLADKKVTETVEVTVDLTGPTIGLFAPADPTVTENQETLLEGVSMDANGVVIVALGDRILAESHGTNRLDFDTSLPLGRGENSFVVMAKDTAGNETRSSVKVFRGKPDSIEARLWLLKQKAPHLLAYAANGFPELMMGLQVSLDAVEQESVLVNLKSPDPGRPYRHNRTLRVSGDIVAQTKVASLSINGEEFTPLAGAPKESFNKRIPIDMEDSEDGARTMTLTIAAVDAEGHEARQEFEVDVRPIHMNSRDSKMP
;
A
#
# COMPACT_ATOMS: atom_id res chain seq x y z
N MET A 1 87.74 65.16 26.26
CA MET A 1 87.37 65.53 27.65
C MET A 1 86.29 64.58 28.16
N VAL A 2 86.06 64.52 29.48
CA VAL A 2 85.19 63.51 30.13
C VAL A 2 83.97 64.14 30.81
N LYS A 3 82.80 63.52 30.63
CA LYS A 3 81.66 63.32 31.58
C LYS A 3 80.60 62.50 30.82
N ARG A 4 80.22 61.29 31.26
CA ARG A 4 79.28 60.98 32.36
C ARG A 4 77.93 61.69 32.14
N ALA A 5 76.87 61.08 31.61
CA ALA A 5 76.16 59.81 31.89
C ALA A 5 74.96 59.98 32.85
N VAL A 6 73.78 59.61 32.35
CA VAL A 6 72.58 59.22 33.12
C VAL A 6 71.99 58.02 32.39
N SER A 7 71.60 56.99 33.12
CA SER A 7 70.79 55.88 32.60
C SER A 7 69.34 56.10 32.99
N LEU A 8 68.39 55.85 32.09
CA LEU A 8 66.98 55.77 32.44
C LEU A 8 66.32 54.66 31.62
N CYS A 9 66.03 53.54 32.27
CA CYS A 9 65.14 52.53 31.70
C CYS A 9 63.73 53.11 31.62
N LEU A 10 63.08 53.04 30.46
CA LEU A 10 61.63 53.16 30.38
C LEU A 10 61.06 51.82 29.90
N LEU A 11 60.09 51.34 30.66
CA LEU A 11 59.49 50.02 30.52
C LEU A 11 58.72 49.93 29.18
N GLY A 12 59.02 48.91 28.37
CA GLY A 12 58.29 48.64 27.13
C GLY A 12 56.86 48.19 27.43
N LEU A 13 55.90 49.09 27.25
CA LEU A 13 54.48 48.82 27.46
C LEU A 13 53.93 48.03 26.25
N LEU A 14 53.99 46.70 26.34
CA LEU A 14 53.32 45.80 25.39
C LEU A 14 51.79 45.92 25.57
N VAL A 15 51.22 46.93 24.93
CA VAL A 15 49.78 47.06 24.76
C VAL A 15 49.34 45.99 23.75
N PHE A 16 48.81 44.88 24.25
CA PHE A 16 47.97 43.97 23.45
C PHE A 16 46.68 44.72 23.09
N GLY A 17 46.74 45.52 22.03
CA GLY A 17 45.57 46.19 21.46
C GLY A 17 44.69 45.15 20.77
N CYS A 18 43.39 45.18 21.05
CA CYS A 18 42.42 44.40 20.28
C CYS A 18 42.52 44.83 18.81
N ALA A 19 42.98 43.94 17.94
CA ALA A 19 43.08 44.20 16.52
C ALA A 19 41.67 44.39 15.93
N THR A 20 41.30 45.65 15.66
CA THR A 20 40.08 45.95 14.91
C THR A 20 40.30 45.52 13.46
N GLN A 21 39.84 44.31 13.11
CA GLN A 21 39.79 43.84 11.72
C GLN A 21 39.15 44.91 10.84
N GLN A 22 39.77 45.19 9.69
CA GLN A 22 39.33 46.21 8.75
C GLN A 22 38.56 45.57 7.60
N PRO A 23 37.52 46.24 7.05
CA PRO A 23 36.81 45.76 5.88
C PRO A 23 37.77 45.44 4.73
N LYS A 24 37.55 44.31 4.07
CA LYS A 24 38.29 43.87 2.89
C LYS A 24 37.46 44.11 1.64
N VAL A 25 38.10 44.54 0.56
CA VAL A 25 37.45 44.71 -0.75
C VAL A 25 37.80 43.53 -1.64
N PHE A 26 36.78 42.86 -2.17
CA PHE A 26 36.92 41.84 -3.23
C PHE A 26 35.89 42.14 -4.33
N GLU A 27 36.31 42.09 -5.59
CA GLU A 27 35.47 42.40 -6.78
C GLU A 27 34.68 43.74 -6.67
N GLY A 28 35.24 44.73 -5.97
CA GLY A 28 34.61 46.04 -5.78
C GLY A 28 33.53 46.09 -4.68
N LYS A 29 33.32 45.00 -3.95
CA LYS A 29 32.41 44.89 -2.81
C LYS A 29 33.18 44.83 -1.49
N GLU A 30 32.68 45.52 -0.48
CA GLU A 30 33.21 45.46 0.89
C GLU A 30 32.65 44.26 1.67
N TYR A 31 33.55 43.59 2.39
CA TYR A 31 33.31 42.44 3.24
C TYR A 31 33.94 42.68 4.62
N GLY A 32 33.38 42.10 5.68
CA GLY A 32 33.74 42.49 7.05
C GLY A 32 32.98 43.74 7.54
N VAL A 33 31.76 43.94 7.03
CA VAL A 33 30.89 45.09 7.37
C VAL A 33 29.61 44.62 8.06
N THR A 34 29.14 45.40 9.05
CA THR A 34 27.86 45.18 9.76
C THR A 34 26.76 46.10 9.22
N LYS A 35 25.48 45.70 9.34
CA LYS A 35 24.35 46.51 8.82
C LYS A 35 24.12 47.79 9.61
N GLY A 36 24.55 47.81 10.86
CA GLY A 36 24.55 48.99 11.73
C GLY A 36 25.91 49.23 12.37
N GLY A 37 25.96 50.10 13.38
CA GLY A 37 27.18 50.40 14.13
C GLY A 37 27.76 49.16 14.83
N PHE A 38 29.07 48.98 14.70
CA PHE A 38 29.79 47.93 15.42
C PHE A 38 29.93 48.33 16.90
N HIS A 39 29.33 47.56 17.80
CA HIS A 39 29.25 47.86 19.24
C HIS A 39 29.80 46.74 20.12
N GLY A 40 30.59 45.82 19.55
CA GLY A 40 31.21 44.71 20.28
C GLY A 40 30.21 43.74 20.90
N ARG A 41 29.00 43.62 20.35
CA ARG A 41 27.99 42.64 20.75
C ARG A 41 28.12 41.37 19.91
N TRP A 42 27.71 40.21 20.45
CA TRP A 42 27.86 38.92 19.77
C TRP A 42 27.23 38.92 18.36
N TRP A 43 26.10 39.61 18.16
CA TRP A 43 25.48 39.72 16.84
C TRP A 43 26.25 40.65 15.88
N ASN A 44 26.98 41.65 16.37
CA ASN A 44 27.88 42.44 15.51
C ASN A 44 29.05 41.58 15.01
N TYR A 45 29.62 40.75 15.89
CA TYR A 45 30.67 39.80 15.52
C TYR A 45 30.15 38.78 14.51
N TYR A 46 28.97 38.19 14.73
CA TYR A 46 28.36 37.24 13.79
C TYR A 46 27.94 37.87 12.44
N GLU A 47 27.34 39.07 12.42
CA GLU A 47 27.07 39.81 11.17
C GLU A 47 28.36 40.04 10.37
N ARG A 48 29.46 40.38 11.06
CA ARG A 48 30.75 40.67 10.43
C ARG A 48 31.49 39.41 9.98
N GLY A 49 31.46 38.34 10.76
CA GLY A 49 31.97 37.02 10.40
C GLY A 49 31.24 36.43 9.20
N ALA A 50 29.90 36.53 9.16
CA ALA A 50 29.10 36.15 8.00
C ALA A 50 29.41 37.00 6.76
N SER A 51 29.74 38.29 6.95
CA SER A 51 30.25 39.15 5.88
C SER A 51 31.61 38.65 5.37
N TYR A 52 32.59 38.38 6.23
CA TYR A 52 33.89 37.83 5.82
C TYR A 52 33.76 36.47 5.12
N LEU A 53 32.93 35.56 5.65
CA LEU A 53 32.68 34.24 5.09
C LEU A 53 32.11 34.32 3.65
N ALA A 54 31.14 35.21 3.44
CA ALA A 54 30.57 35.49 2.11
C ALA A 54 31.54 36.17 1.12
N GLY A 55 32.73 36.57 1.58
CA GLY A 55 33.83 37.09 0.77
C GLY A 55 35.04 36.14 0.65
N GLY A 56 34.96 34.91 1.18
CA GLY A 56 36.07 33.96 1.18
C GLY A 56 37.19 34.30 2.17
N PHE A 57 36.94 35.19 3.15
CA PHE A 57 37.91 35.62 4.14
C PHE A 57 37.80 34.78 5.43
N TYR A 58 38.13 33.49 5.29
CA TYR A 58 37.83 32.48 6.30
C TYR A 58 38.56 32.72 7.64
N ASP A 59 39.83 33.13 7.64
CA ASP A 59 40.58 33.44 8.87
C ASP A 59 39.93 34.58 9.68
N GLU A 60 39.46 35.65 9.02
CA GLU A 60 38.76 36.72 9.72
C GLU A 60 37.36 36.31 10.18
N ALA A 61 36.67 35.45 9.41
CA ALA A 61 35.37 34.90 9.78
C ALA A 61 35.46 34.03 11.04
N VAL A 62 36.46 33.14 11.14
CA VAL A 62 36.74 32.30 12.33
C VAL A 62 36.85 33.15 13.59
N LEU A 63 37.72 34.17 13.56
CA LEU A 63 37.95 35.07 14.70
C LEU A 63 36.68 35.81 15.16
N ASP A 64 35.82 36.19 14.21
CA ASP A 64 34.53 36.83 14.50
C ASP A 64 33.50 35.84 15.05
N PHE A 65 33.36 34.65 14.47
CA PHE A 65 32.42 33.64 14.98
C PHE A 65 32.81 33.11 16.36
N GLU A 66 34.11 32.87 16.62
CA GLU A 66 34.59 32.59 17.98
C GLU A 66 34.16 33.68 18.98
N GLN A 67 34.32 34.94 18.60
CA GLN A 67 34.01 36.07 19.46
C GLN A 67 32.49 36.32 19.59
N ALA A 68 31.68 35.81 18.66
CA ALA A 68 30.24 35.66 18.82
C ALA A 68 29.89 34.54 19.82
N LEU A 69 30.48 33.34 19.66
CA LEU A 69 30.27 32.18 20.55
C LEU A 69 30.56 32.48 22.02
N ARG A 70 31.63 33.25 22.30
CA ARG A 70 31.96 33.75 23.66
C ARG A 70 30.85 34.59 24.31
N GLY A 71 29.93 35.16 23.53
CA GLY A 71 28.77 35.90 24.01
C GLY A 71 27.43 35.16 23.92
N ARG A 72 27.30 34.19 22.98
CA ARG A 72 26.16 33.27 22.86
C ARG A 72 26.61 32.02 22.09
N SER A 73 26.65 30.88 22.76
CA SER A 73 27.25 29.63 22.22
C SER A 73 26.34 28.73 21.40
N ALA A 74 25.01 28.93 21.47
CA ALA A 74 24.02 28.05 20.85
C ALA A 74 23.37 28.66 19.60
N ASP A 75 23.30 27.86 18.54
CA ASP A 75 22.65 28.17 17.27
C ASP A 75 21.12 28.29 17.44
N THR A 76 20.47 29.15 16.64
CA THR A 76 19.00 29.31 16.64
C THR A 76 18.48 30.13 15.45
N TRP A 77 17.26 29.82 15.01
CA TRP A 77 16.47 30.67 14.10
C TRP A 77 16.06 32.03 14.70
N GLN A 78 16.01 32.17 16.04
CA GLN A 78 15.45 33.37 16.70
C GLN A 78 16.33 33.89 17.84
N ALA A 79 17.55 34.32 17.53
CA ALA A 79 18.41 34.98 18.50
C ALA A 79 17.97 36.45 18.70
N ARG A 80 17.31 36.72 19.83
CA ARG A 80 16.94 38.08 20.25
C ARG A 80 18.19 38.95 20.47
N THR A 81 18.32 40.06 19.74
CA THR A 81 19.47 40.98 19.82
C THR A 81 19.21 42.16 20.77
N TYR A 82 18.27 43.04 20.42
CA TYR A 82 17.84 44.17 21.22
C TYR A 82 16.33 44.43 21.05
N GLY A 83 15.66 44.92 22.10
CA GLY A 83 14.24 45.23 22.05
C GLY A 83 13.38 44.02 21.68
N LEU A 84 12.69 44.10 20.53
CA LEU A 84 11.92 43.02 19.92
C LEU A 84 12.52 42.52 18.59
N HIS A 85 13.80 42.81 18.34
CA HIS A 85 14.51 42.31 17.17
C HIS A 85 15.11 40.92 17.43
N PHE A 86 14.91 40.03 16.47
CA PHE A 86 15.44 38.67 16.42
C PHE A 86 16.21 38.50 15.10
N VAL A 87 17.26 37.70 15.12
CA VAL A 87 18.03 37.33 13.92
C VAL A 87 18.27 35.82 13.90
N GLU A 88 18.44 35.28 12.70
CA GLU A 88 19.04 33.96 12.52
C GLU A 88 20.49 34.01 13.00
N TYR A 89 20.91 33.01 13.77
CA TYR A 89 22.20 32.99 14.43
C TYR A 89 22.72 31.56 14.48
N PHE A 90 23.63 31.23 13.57
CA PHE A 90 24.21 29.89 13.45
C PHE A 90 25.74 29.94 13.52
N PRO A 91 26.34 30.53 14.58
CA PRO A 91 27.79 30.65 14.68
C PRO A 91 28.51 29.30 14.64
N ASN A 92 27.97 28.22 15.21
CA ASN A 92 28.60 26.90 15.13
C ASN A 92 28.60 26.42 13.68
N ARG A 93 27.46 26.52 12.97
CA ARG A 93 27.38 26.16 11.54
C ARG A 93 28.38 26.92 10.69
N GLU A 94 28.33 28.26 10.74
CA GLU A 94 29.12 29.10 9.85
C GLU A 94 30.63 29.11 10.21
N LEU A 95 30.99 28.83 11.47
CA LEU A 95 32.36 28.55 11.89
C LEU A 95 32.86 27.21 11.32
N GLY A 96 32.05 26.15 11.39
CA GLY A 96 32.36 24.87 10.77
C GLY A 96 32.55 24.97 9.24
N VAL A 97 31.70 25.75 8.57
CA VAL A 97 31.86 26.10 7.15
C VAL A 97 33.20 26.82 6.89
N ALA A 98 33.59 27.77 7.75
CA ALA A 98 34.87 28.46 7.61
C ALA A 98 36.07 27.51 7.74
N TYR A 99 36.06 26.61 8.74
CA TYR A 99 37.13 25.62 8.92
C TYR A 99 37.22 24.60 7.77
N TYR A 100 36.09 24.18 7.19
CA TYR A 100 36.07 23.30 6.00
C TYR A 100 36.86 23.92 4.82
N HIS A 101 36.70 25.23 4.61
CA HIS A 101 37.44 25.97 3.59
C HIS A 101 38.91 26.22 3.96
N LEU A 102 39.24 26.37 5.24
CA LEU A 102 40.62 26.40 5.76
C LEU A 102 41.31 25.02 5.75
N ASN A 103 40.60 23.96 5.38
CA ASN A 103 41.08 22.57 5.36
C ASN A 103 41.33 21.96 6.75
N ASP A 104 40.75 22.52 7.80
CA ASP A 104 40.72 21.94 9.15
C ASP A 104 39.45 21.10 9.30
N LEU A 105 39.50 19.86 8.82
CA LEU A 105 38.32 19.01 8.66
C LEU A 105 37.77 18.50 10.00
N ASP A 106 38.65 18.24 10.97
CA ASP A 106 38.27 17.80 12.32
C ASP A 106 37.52 18.91 13.08
N THR A 107 38.05 20.14 13.03
CA THR A 107 37.39 21.29 13.68
C THR A 107 36.10 21.67 12.94
N ALA A 108 36.08 21.58 11.60
CA ALA A 108 34.87 21.76 10.81
C ALA A 108 33.76 20.78 11.20
N GLU A 109 34.05 19.48 11.22
CA GLU A 109 33.10 18.43 11.59
C GLU A 109 32.56 18.64 13.01
N SER A 110 33.44 18.95 13.97
CA SER A 110 33.07 19.17 15.37
C SER A 110 32.04 20.31 15.52
N TYR A 111 32.27 21.45 14.87
CA TYR A 111 31.34 22.58 14.90
C TYR A 111 30.04 22.32 14.11
N LEU A 112 30.09 21.58 13.00
CA LEU A 112 28.91 21.22 12.22
C LEU A 112 28.01 20.22 12.96
N LYS A 113 28.58 19.17 13.58
CA LYS A 113 27.86 18.22 14.44
C LYS A 113 27.32 18.91 15.71
N GLY A 114 28.06 19.87 16.26
CA GLY A 114 27.58 20.76 17.32
C GLY A 114 26.35 21.57 16.89
N SER A 115 26.41 22.21 15.72
CA SER A 115 25.28 22.96 15.15
C SER A 115 24.03 22.09 14.95
N LEU A 116 24.18 20.87 14.41
CA LEU A 116 23.07 19.92 14.25
C LEU A 116 22.44 19.50 15.60
N SER A 117 23.20 19.52 16.70
CA SER A 117 22.68 19.23 18.04
C SER A 117 21.92 20.41 18.68
N ASP A 118 22.20 21.65 18.27
CA ASP A 118 21.40 22.83 18.62
C ASP A 118 20.14 22.93 17.74
N VAL A 119 20.32 22.83 16.41
CA VAL A 119 19.27 22.99 15.39
C VAL A 119 19.61 22.17 14.14
N ASP A 120 18.79 21.17 13.85
CA ASP A 120 18.80 20.44 12.57
C ASP A 120 18.58 21.39 11.39
N THR A 121 19.55 21.49 10.47
CA THR A 121 19.46 22.32 9.25
C THR A 121 20.18 21.68 8.07
N ASP A 122 19.54 21.73 6.90
CA ASP A 122 20.02 21.10 5.66
C ASP A 122 21.41 21.66 5.23
N ARG A 123 21.69 22.93 5.53
CA ARG A 123 23.00 23.56 5.32
C ARG A 123 24.10 22.95 6.19
N ALA A 124 23.82 22.57 7.45
CA ALA A 124 24.83 21.94 8.30
C ALA A 124 25.14 20.52 7.79
N HIS A 125 24.09 19.74 7.50
CA HIS A 125 24.18 18.42 6.87
C HIS A 125 25.01 18.41 5.58
N TYR A 126 24.71 19.34 4.66
CA TYR A 126 25.45 19.47 3.40
C TYR A 126 26.96 19.66 3.62
N TYR A 127 27.37 20.46 4.60
CA TYR A 127 28.79 20.63 4.90
C TYR A 127 29.41 19.45 5.68
N VAL A 128 28.63 18.68 6.45
CA VAL A 128 29.11 17.40 7.01
C VAL A 128 29.41 16.41 5.88
N ALA A 129 28.48 16.24 4.93
CA ALA A 129 28.68 15.40 3.75
C ALA A 129 29.90 15.85 2.93
N LEU A 130 30.10 17.16 2.74
CA LEU A 130 31.32 17.69 2.09
C LEU A 130 32.61 17.42 2.87
N VAL A 131 32.60 17.48 4.21
CA VAL A 131 33.78 17.10 5.03
C VAL A 131 34.13 15.63 4.80
N THR A 132 33.15 14.72 4.86
CA THR A 132 33.37 13.28 4.65
C THR A 132 33.87 12.98 3.23
N ARG A 133 33.19 13.50 2.20
CA ARG A 133 33.62 13.43 0.79
C ARG A 133 35.07 13.90 0.60
N LYS A 134 35.46 14.97 1.31
CA LYS A 134 36.81 15.55 1.25
C LYS A 134 37.86 14.69 1.97
N ARG A 135 37.52 14.02 3.09
CA ARG A 135 38.41 13.02 3.73
C ARG A 135 38.63 11.80 2.84
N ILE A 136 37.58 11.27 2.21
CA ILE A 136 37.69 10.15 1.25
C ILE A 136 38.61 10.55 0.09
N ALA A 137 38.39 11.72 -0.51
CA ALA A 137 39.24 12.24 -1.60
C ALA A 137 40.70 12.51 -1.20
N MET A 138 41.03 12.58 0.10
CA MET A 138 42.38 12.70 0.64
C MET A 138 43.00 11.36 1.07
N GLY A 139 42.20 10.27 1.11
CA GLY A 139 42.62 8.99 1.70
C GLY A 139 42.74 9.01 3.22
N GLU A 140 42.09 9.98 3.90
CA GLU A 140 41.99 10.05 5.37
C GLU A 140 40.87 9.15 5.91
N LEU A 141 39.91 8.81 5.05
CA LEU A 141 38.84 7.85 5.28
C LEU A 141 38.82 6.87 4.11
N GLU A 142 38.78 5.57 4.41
CA GLU A 142 38.57 4.50 3.43
C GLU A 142 37.09 4.12 3.48
N ASP A 143 36.49 3.91 2.32
CA ASP A 143 35.09 3.54 2.13
C ASP A 143 35.09 2.14 1.48
N ALA A 144 34.65 1.14 2.25
CA ALA A 144 35.04 -0.25 2.04
C ALA A 144 33.97 -1.13 1.37
N MET A 145 32.70 -0.69 1.34
CA MET A 145 31.60 -1.44 0.73
C MET A 145 31.12 -0.78 -0.58
N GLU A 146 29.98 -1.20 -1.09
CA GLU A 146 29.18 -0.39 -2.03
C GLU A 146 27.84 -0.19 -1.33
N PRO A 147 27.13 0.94 -1.54
CA PRO A 147 25.85 1.18 -0.91
C PRO A 147 24.90 0.03 -1.25
N VAL A 148 24.26 -0.53 -0.24
CA VAL A 148 23.22 -1.55 -0.39
C VAL A 148 21.88 -0.84 -0.46
N ILE A 149 21.01 -1.26 -1.37
CA ILE A 149 19.60 -0.88 -1.40
C ILE A 149 18.76 -2.16 -1.47
N GLU A 150 17.65 -2.20 -0.73
CA GLU A 150 16.63 -3.24 -0.81
C GLU A 150 15.24 -2.59 -0.68
N ALA A 151 14.25 -3.10 -1.41
CA ALA A 151 12.84 -2.79 -1.15
C ALA A 151 12.09 -3.97 -0.52
N ALA A 152 11.03 -3.64 0.22
CA ALA A 152 9.99 -4.57 0.64
C ALA A 152 8.60 -3.98 0.34
N VAL A 153 7.64 -4.80 -0.09
CA VAL A 153 6.24 -4.38 -0.20
C VAL A 153 5.55 -4.67 1.13
N LYS A 154 4.80 -3.70 1.64
CA LYS A 154 3.88 -3.86 2.77
C LYS A 154 2.52 -4.36 2.28
N LEU A 155 2.51 -5.53 1.65
CA LEU A 155 1.27 -6.23 1.30
C LEU A 155 0.54 -6.62 2.59
N ASP A 156 -0.74 -6.26 2.70
CA ASP A 156 -1.60 -6.79 3.76
C ASP A 156 -1.61 -8.32 3.68
N SER A 157 -1.50 -8.97 4.85
CA SER A 157 -1.19 -10.40 5.01
C SER A 157 -2.18 -11.40 4.38
N ALA A 158 -3.23 -10.91 3.71
CA ALA A 158 -4.17 -11.70 2.92
C ALA A 158 -3.70 -11.98 1.47
N VAL A 159 -2.69 -11.24 0.97
CA VAL A 159 -2.36 -11.20 -0.48
C VAL A 159 -1.18 -12.11 -0.88
N THR A 160 -0.32 -12.55 0.06
CA THR A 160 0.95 -13.22 -0.31
C THR A 160 1.07 -14.65 0.24
N MET A 161 1.45 -15.60 -0.64
CA MET A 161 1.81 -17.00 -0.33
C MET A 161 0.73 -17.86 0.35
N ALA A 162 -0.19 -18.40 -0.45
CA ALA A 162 -0.98 -19.59 -0.10
C ALA A 162 -0.08 -20.84 -0.01
N LYS A 163 0.74 -20.93 1.05
CA LYS A 163 1.66 -22.04 1.27
C LYS A 163 0.88 -23.32 1.54
N LEU A 164 1.09 -24.34 0.69
CA LEU A 164 0.32 -25.58 0.66
C LEU A 164 0.43 -26.39 1.99
N ALA A 165 -0.46 -26.08 2.93
CA ALA A 165 -0.59 -26.79 4.20
C ALA A 165 -1.71 -27.83 4.08
N VAL A 166 -1.39 -29.00 3.51
CA VAL A 166 -2.32 -30.14 3.43
C VAL A 166 -2.68 -30.57 4.87
N PRO A 167 -3.93 -30.42 5.31
CA PRO A 167 -4.33 -30.92 6.62
C PRO A 167 -4.27 -32.46 6.61
N PRO A 168 -3.81 -33.12 7.69
CA PRO A 168 -3.80 -34.58 7.74
C PRO A 168 -5.23 -35.12 7.62
N PRO A 169 -5.44 -36.20 6.83
CA PRO A 169 -6.79 -36.70 6.55
C PRO A 169 -7.48 -37.15 7.84
N THR A 170 -8.64 -36.55 8.12
CA THR A 170 -9.48 -36.96 9.25
C THR A 170 -10.03 -38.38 9.02
N PRO A 171 -10.04 -39.25 10.05
CA PRO A 171 -10.46 -40.63 9.90
C PRO A 171 -11.97 -40.73 9.59
N LYS A 172 -12.32 -41.74 8.81
CA LYS A 172 -13.71 -42.05 8.40
C LYS A 172 -14.61 -42.24 9.63
N PRO A 173 -15.87 -41.75 9.62
CA PRO A 173 -16.85 -42.09 10.65
C PRO A 173 -17.23 -43.58 10.55
N GLU A 174 -17.16 -44.28 11.67
CA GLU A 174 -17.62 -45.66 11.80
C GLU A 174 -19.14 -45.73 12.08
N ALA A 175 -19.78 -46.82 11.65
CA ALA A 175 -21.23 -47.00 11.77
C ALA A 175 -21.62 -47.53 13.18
N PRO A 176 -22.80 -47.14 13.71
CA PRO A 176 -23.22 -47.55 15.05
C PRO A 176 -23.64 -49.03 15.12
N ALA A 177 -23.35 -49.67 16.26
CA ALA A 177 -23.84 -51.00 16.64
C ALA A 177 -24.72 -50.92 17.91
N PRO A 178 -25.70 -51.83 18.11
CA PRO A 178 -26.85 -51.56 18.98
C PRO A 178 -26.73 -52.02 20.45
N GLU A 179 -27.26 -51.15 21.32
CA GLU A 179 -28.11 -51.35 22.52
C GLU A 179 -28.10 -52.70 23.29
N LYS A 180 -27.98 -52.60 24.64
CA LYS A 180 -28.43 -53.59 25.64
C LYS A 180 -28.72 -52.92 27.01
N VAL A 181 -29.41 -53.64 27.91
CA VAL A 181 -30.35 -53.08 28.92
C VAL A 181 -30.16 -53.67 30.35
N GLU A 182 -30.56 -52.89 31.39
CA GLU A 182 -30.73 -53.19 32.86
C GLU A 182 -29.45 -53.44 33.72
N ILE A 183 -29.13 -52.78 34.88
CA ILE A 183 -29.85 -52.29 36.11
C ILE A 183 -30.10 -53.42 37.15
N PRO A 184 -29.97 -53.29 38.51
CA PRO A 184 -29.53 -52.20 39.44
C PRO A 184 -28.44 -52.56 40.52
N GLU A 185 -28.21 -51.68 41.51
CA GLU A 185 -27.37 -51.82 42.75
C GLU A 185 -27.94 -52.72 43.87
N PRO A 186 -27.16 -52.98 44.96
CA PRO A 186 -27.65 -52.67 46.32
C PRO A 186 -26.62 -52.12 47.35
N ALA A 187 -27.12 -51.58 48.48
CA ALA A 187 -26.41 -51.09 49.69
C ALA A 187 -27.10 -51.68 50.98
N PRO A 188 -26.73 -51.40 52.28
CA PRO A 188 -25.78 -50.42 52.86
C PRO A 188 -24.87 -50.97 54.01
N ALA A 189 -24.27 -50.07 54.83
CA ALA A 189 -23.25 -50.33 55.89
C ALA A 189 -23.82 -50.53 57.33
N PRO A 190 -22.98 -50.72 58.40
CA PRO A 190 -22.52 -49.55 59.20
C PRO A 190 -21.18 -49.64 60.01
N ALA A 191 -20.57 -48.46 60.30
CA ALA A 191 -19.67 -48.14 61.46
C ALA A 191 -18.26 -48.83 61.54
N ALA A 192 -17.30 -48.51 62.43
CA ALA A 192 -16.76 -47.29 63.11
C ALA A 192 -15.56 -47.73 64.04
N PRO A 193 -14.79 -46.90 64.81
CA PRO A 193 -14.78 -45.45 65.03
C PRO A 193 -13.37 -44.77 64.74
N PRO A 194 -12.56 -44.10 65.64
CA PRO A 194 -11.70 -42.96 65.21
C PRO A 194 -10.16 -43.09 65.58
N PRO A 195 -9.37 -42.11 66.13
CA PRO A 195 -8.18 -41.59 65.41
C PRO A 195 -6.84 -41.56 66.23
N PRO A 196 -5.76 -40.90 65.75
CA PRO A 196 -5.60 -39.43 65.95
C PRO A 196 -5.01 -38.64 64.75
N GLU A 197 -4.84 -37.34 65.00
CA GLU A 197 -4.45 -36.18 64.19
C GLU A 197 -3.17 -36.29 63.34
N GLU A 198 -3.08 -35.56 62.21
CA GLU A 198 -2.14 -34.42 62.09
C GLU A 198 -2.37 -33.45 60.89
N VAL A 199 -1.85 -32.22 61.04
CA VAL A 199 -1.52 -31.15 60.06
C VAL A 199 -2.61 -30.61 59.09
N LYS A 200 -2.74 -29.28 59.07
CA LYS A 200 -3.60 -28.47 58.18
C LYS A 200 -2.78 -27.84 57.03
N ALA A 201 -3.23 -28.01 55.79
CA ALA A 201 -2.69 -27.33 54.59
C ALA A 201 -3.45 -26.01 54.29
N PRO A 202 -2.83 -25.04 53.57
CA PRO A 202 -3.45 -23.75 53.26
C PRO A 202 -4.38 -23.78 52.03
N GLU A 203 -5.18 -22.71 51.89
CA GLU A 203 -6.15 -22.51 50.81
C GLU A 203 -5.49 -22.09 49.48
N PRO A 204 -6.11 -22.40 48.31
CA PRO A 204 -5.58 -22.03 46.99
C PRO A 204 -5.81 -20.56 46.64
N ILE A 205 -4.90 -19.99 45.85
CA ILE A 205 -4.93 -18.61 45.35
C ILE A 205 -5.94 -18.49 44.18
N PRO A 206 -6.75 -17.41 44.10
CA PRO A 206 -7.63 -17.18 42.95
C PRO A 206 -6.85 -16.83 41.67
N ALA A 207 -7.40 -17.23 40.51
CA ALA A 207 -6.82 -16.93 39.21
C ALA A 207 -6.97 -15.42 38.82
N PRO A 208 -6.04 -14.86 38.03
CA PRO A 208 -6.17 -13.51 37.48
C PRO A 208 -7.24 -13.45 36.36
N PRO A 209 -7.87 -12.29 36.13
CA PRO A 209 -8.93 -12.15 35.12
C PRO A 209 -8.41 -11.78 33.72
N GLU A 210 -9.18 -12.28 32.74
CA GLU A 210 -9.47 -11.75 31.39
C GLU A 210 -8.33 -11.31 30.44
N GLU A 211 -8.52 -11.76 29.20
CA GLU A 211 -7.64 -11.66 28.05
C GLU A 211 -7.71 -10.25 27.42
N VAL A 212 -6.58 -9.54 27.37
CA VAL A 212 -6.50 -8.27 26.65
C VAL A 212 -6.44 -8.57 25.16
N ALA A 213 -7.41 -8.08 24.39
CA ALA A 213 -7.44 -8.26 22.95
C ALA A 213 -6.14 -7.76 22.30
N GLU A 214 -5.43 -8.64 21.59
CA GLU A 214 -4.24 -8.27 20.85
C GLU A 214 -4.58 -7.24 19.78
N VAL A 215 -3.86 -6.11 19.80
CA VAL A 215 -3.79 -5.20 18.65
C VAL A 215 -3.16 -6.01 17.51
N PRO A 216 -3.76 -6.08 16.31
CA PRO A 216 -3.17 -6.83 15.21
C PRO A 216 -1.77 -6.29 14.93
N ALA A 217 -0.78 -7.20 14.91
CA ALA A 217 0.60 -6.85 14.60
C ALA A 217 0.68 -6.18 13.21
N PRO A 218 1.56 -5.18 13.02
CA PRO A 218 1.72 -4.55 11.70
C PRO A 218 2.12 -5.59 10.64
N PRO A 219 1.69 -5.43 9.38
CA PRO A 219 2.03 -6.37 8.31
C PRO A 219 3.55 -6.47 8.17
N VAL A 220 4.05 -7.71 8.11
CA VAL A 220 5.49 -7.98 8.01
C VAL A 220 5.95 -7.60 6.60
N PRO A 221 6.93 -6.69 6.44
CA PRO A 221 7.39 -6.27 5.12
C PRO A 221 8.00 -7.47 4.37
N VAL A 222 7.50 -7.74 3.16
CA VAL A 222 7.95 -8.84 2.31
C VAL A 222 9.03 -8.31 1.35
N PRO A 223 10.30 -8.76 1.44
CA PRO A 223 11.37 -8.27 0.56
C PRO A 223 11.07 -8.62 -0.90
N VAL A 224 11.17 -7.64 -1.81
CA VAL A 224 10.62 -7.75 -3.17
C VAL A 224 11.54 -8.52 -4.11
N LYS A 225 11.62 -9.83 -3.92
CA LYS A 225 12.31 -10.72 -4.86
C LYS A 225 11.52 -10.78 -6.18
N LYS A 226 12.27 -10.66 -7.29
CA LYS A 226 11.77 -10.50 -8.67
C LYS A 226 10.51 -11.29 -9.01
N GLY A 227 9.53 -10.60 -9.61
CA GLY A 227 8.29 -11.20 -10.12
C GLY A 227 7.19 -11.26 -9.07
N VAL A 228 6.88 -10.14 -8.40
CA VAL A 228 5.73 -10.08 -7.49
C VAL A 228 4.47 -9.76 -8.26
N LEU A 229 3.49 -10.67 -8.20
CA LEU A 229 2.14 -10.48 -8.74
C LEU A 229 1.25 -9.89 -7.64
N VAL A 230 0.58 -8.76 -7.90
CA VAL A 230 -0.31 -8.09 -6.93
C VAL A 230 -1.68 -7.82 -7.53
N ALA A 231 -2.74 -8.07 -6.75
CA ALA A 231 -4.11 -7.75 -7.15
C ALA A 231 -4.52 -6.30 -6.88
N GLU A 232 -3.60 -5.37 -6.56
CA GLU A 232 -3.95 -3.99 -6.19
C GLU A 232 -3.06 -2.96 -6.88
N ARG A 233 -3.65 -1.80 -7.21
CA ARG A 233 -2.95 -0.72 -7.94
C ARG A 233 -2.12 0.23 -7.07
N SER A 234 -2.32 0.17 -5.74
CA SER A 234 -1.49 0.85 -4.76
C SER A 234 -0.47 -0.14 -4.26
N LEU A 235 0.80 0.22 -4.35
CA LEU A 235 1.93 -0.57 -3.89
C LEU A 235 2.65 0.22 -2.80
N PRO A 236 2.32 0.02 -1.51
CA PRO A 236 3.05 0.60 -0.40
C PRO A 236 4.41 -0.10 -0.27
N ILE A 237 5.49 0.64 -0.51
CA ILE A 237 6.86 0.14 -0.44
C ILE A 237 7.60 0.73 0.75
N GLU A 238 8.48 -0.07 1.34
CA GLU A 238 9.51 0.33 2.28
C GLU A 238 10.87 0.14 1.59
N VAL A 239 11.59 1.23 1.33
CA VAL A 239 12.93 1.20 0.74
C VAL A 239 13.94 1.42 1.86
N LYS A 240 14.91 0.52 1.98
CA LYS A 240 16.08 0.68 2.86
C LYS A 240 17.33 0.83 2.03
N ALA A 241 18.21 1.73 2.44
CA ALA A 241 19.57 1.76 1.94
C ALA A 241 20.56 1.91 3.11
N SER A 242 21.73 1.30 2.99
CA SER A 242 22.80 1.38 3.99
C SER A 242 24.20 1.32 3.37
N ASP A 243 25.16 1.94 4.04
CA ASP A 243 26.53 2.15 3.56
C ASP A 243 27.48 2.35 4.75
N ASP A 244 28.76 1.96 4.64
CA ASP A 244 29.71 2.04 5.77
C ASP A 244 30.26 3.45 6.04
N VAL A 245 30.06 4.40 5.12
CA VAL A 245 30.44 5.81 5.32
C VAL A 245 29.23 6.76 5.26
N GLY A 246 28.21 6.42 4.48
CA GLY A 246 26.86 6.96 4.58
C GLY A 246 26.17 7.12 3.22
N VAL A 247 24.92 6.70 3.15
CA VAL A 247 24.04 6.93 1.99
C VAL A 247 23.81 8.44 1.85
N TYR A 248 24.15 9.00 0.70
CA TYR A 248 24.00 10.42 0.36
C TYR A 248 22.67 10.72 -0.33
N SER A 249 22.16 9.82 -1.19
CA SER A 249 20.82 9.92 -1.76
C SER A 249 20.20 8.56 -2.07
N VAL A 250 18.87 8.52 -2.11
CA VAL A 250 18.07 7.41 -2.64
C VAL A 250 17.08 7.97 -3.66
N GLU A 251 16.90 7.28 -4.78
CA GLU A 251 15.98 7.61 -5.85
C GLU A 251 15.04 6.40 -6.11
N VAL A 252 13.75 6.65 -6.30
CA VAL A 252 12.75 5.64 -6.72
C VAL A 252 12.15 6.10 -8.04
N ASN A 253 12.30 5.32 -9.11
CA ASN A 253 11.89 5.66 -10.48
C ASN A 253 12.41 7.06 -10.92
N GLY A 254 13.66 7.39 -10.57
CA GLY A 254 14.28 8.70 -10.84
C GLY A 254 13.75 9.87 -10.01
N ARG A 255 12.92 9.63 -8.98
CA ARG A 255 12.49 10.63 -8.00
C ARG A 255 13.35 10.50 -6.74
N GLU A 256 14.14 11.52 -6.42
CA GLU A 256 14.87 11.62 -5.14
C GLU A 256 13.90 11.53 -3.94
N MET A 257 14.27 10.70 -2.96
CA MET A 257 13.58 10.59 -1.68
C MET A 257 13.99 11.73 -0.73
N PRO A 258 13.08 12.24 0.13
CA PRO A 258 13.31 13.42 0.96
C PRO A 258 14.25 13.13 2.15
N GLN A 259 15.56 13.11 1.90
CA GLN A 259 16.60 12.83 2.88
C GLN A 259 17.19 14.12 3.50
N ARG A 260 17.52 14.08 4.80
CA ARG A 260 18.29 15.16 5.47
C ARG A 260 19.72 14.72 5.73
N GLY A 261 20.63 15.23 4.91
CA GLY A 261 22.04 14.85 4.98
C GLY A 261 22.26 13.40 4.59
N SER A 262 23.30 12.79 5.16
CA SER A 262 23.74 11.43 4.87
C SER A 262 23.81 10.61 6.16
N ALA A 263 23.47 9.32 6.10
CA ALA A 263 23.49 8.41 7.25
C ALA A 263 23.88 6.97 6.84
N GLU A 264 24.41 6.21 7.80
CA GLU A 264 24.82 4.80 7.64
C GLU A 264 23.64 3.88 7.25
N GLU A 265 22.42 4.21 7.67
CA GLU A 265 21.17 3.56 7.26
C GLU A 265 20.08 4.62 7.06
N VAL A 266 19.29 4.48 5.99
CA VAL A 266 18.10 5.30 5.70
C VAL A 266 16.92 4.41 5.31
N VAL A 267 15.72 4.80 5.73
CA VAL A 267 14.47 4.07 5.48
C VAL A 267 13.39 5.04 5.02
N PHE A 268 12.74 4.73 3.90
CA PHE A 268 11.66 5.51 3.31
C PHE A 268 10.39 4.66 3.14
N GLU A 269 9.23 5.26 3.40
CA GLU A 269 7.92 4.71 3.02
C GLU A 269 7.36 5.51 1.84
N ASP A 270 6.85 4.83 0.82
CA ASP A 270 6.30 5.46 -0.39
C ASP A 270 5.09 4.66 -0.92
N GLU A 271 4.22 5.29 -1.70
CA GLU A 271 3.04 4.66 -2.30
C GLU A 271 3.08 4.82 -3.83
N LEU A 272 3.44 3.75 -4.53
CA LEU A 272 3.42 3.75 -5.99
C LEU A 272 2.01 3.42 -6.50
N LEU A 273 1.48 4.27 -7.40
CA LEU A 273 0.20 4.06 -8.08
C LEU A 273 0.45 3.55 -9.49
N LEU A 274 0.35 2.23 -9.65
CA LEU A 274 0.62 1.53 -10.89
C LEU A 274 -0.67 1.31 -11.72
N SER A 275 -0.53 1.03 -13.01
CA SER A 275 -1.61 0.51 -13.86
C SER A 275 -1.63 -1.02 -13.82
N GLU A 276 -2.67 -1.64 -14.38
CA GLU A 276 -2.61 -3.05 -14.79
C GLU A 276 -1.41 -3.31 -15.73
N GLY A 277 -0.78 -4.48 -15.65
CA GLY A 277 0.40 -4.87 -16.41
C GLY A 277 1.70 -4.98 -15.58
N THR A 278 2.81 -5.29 -16.24
CA THR A 278 4.14 -5.43 -15.63
C THR A 278 4.91 -4.11 -15.63
N HIS A 279 5.50 -3.77 -14.49
CA HIS A 279 6.30 -2.57 -14.25
C HIS A 279 7.67 -2.95 -13.71
N GLU A 280 8.72 -2.25 -14.15
CA GLU A 280 10.03 -2.27 -13.53
C GLU A 280 10.14 -1.05 -12.60
N ILE A 281 10.33 -1.29 -11.30
CA ILE A 281 10.61 -0.25 -10.32
C ILE A 281 12.14 -0.13 -10.22
N GLU A 282 12.67 1.04 -10.57
CA GLU A 282 14.10 1.35 -10.46
C GLU A 282 14.40 1.97 -9.09
N LEU A 283 15.37 1.41 -8.38
CA LEU A 283 15.86 1.86 -7.09
C LEU A 283 17.33 2.22 -7.23
N VAL A 284 17.72 3.44 -6.89
CA VAL A 284 19.12 3.89 -6.94
C VAL A 284 19.52 4.40 -5.56
N ALA A 285 20.67 3.99 -5.05
CA ALA A 285 21.33 4.65 -3.93
C ALA A 285 22.70 5.17 -4.35
N SER A 286 23.12 6.28 -3.75
CA SER A 286 24.48 6.81 -3.86
C SER A 286 25.05 7.12 -2.48
N ASP A 287 26.36 6.98 -2.34
CA ASP A 287 27.10 7.14 -1.09
C ASP A 287 27.86 8.49 -1.01
N LEU A 288 28.67 8.65 0.02
CA LEU A 288 29.59 9.78 0.20
C LEU A 288 30.92 9.67 -0.58
N ALA A 289 31.11 8.65 -1.41
CA ALA A 289 32.28 8.47 -2.29
C ALA A 289 31.95 8.61 -3.79
N ASP A 290 30.68 8.87 -4.12
CA ASP A 290 30.11 8.86 -5.48
C ASP A 290 30.04 7.46 -6.13
N LYS A 291 30.10 6.36 -5.38
CA LYS A 291 29.63 5.06 -5.90
C LYS A 291 28.11 5.06 -5.95
N LYS A 292 27.55 4.23 -6.83
CA LYS A 292 26.11 4.06 -7.01
C LYS A 292 25.75 2.60 -7.20
N VAL A 293 24.66 2.17 -6.57
CA VAL A 293 23.98 0.90 -6.84
C VAL A 293 22.65 1.19 -7.54
N THR A 294 22.23 0.27 -8.42
CA THR A 294 20.89 0.27 -9.03
C THR A 294 20.29 -1.12 -8.89
N GLU A 295 19.15 -1.24 -8.20
CA GLU A 295 18.32 -2.45 -8.18
C GLU A 295 17.07 -2.23 -9.06
N THR A 296 16.63 -3.28 -9.76
CA THR A 296 15.40 -3.29 -10.55
C THR A 296 14.45 -4.38 -10.06
N VAL A 297 13.25 -3.95 -9.67
CA VAL A 297 12.22 -4.77 -9.03
C VAL A 297 11.03 -4.91 -9.98
N GLU A 298 10.81 -6.11 -10.51
CA GLU A 298 9.70 -6.43 -11.39
C GLU A 298 8.42 -6.73 -10.60
N VAL A 299 7.36 -5.96 -10.85
CA VAL A 299 6.03 -6.11 -10.25
C VAL A 299 4.97 -6.18 -11.36
N THR A 300 4.15 -7.22 -11.35
CA THR A 300 2.98 -7.34 -12.23
C THR A 300 1.71 -7.04 -11.45
N VAL A 301 0.94 -6.08 -11.92
CA VAL A 301 -0.33 -5.65 -11.32
C VAL A 301 -1.47 -6.26 -12.12
N ASP A 302 -2.31 -7.03 -11.44
CA ASP A 302 -3.44 -7.72 -12.05
C ASP A 302 -4.76 -7.26 -11.46
N LEU A 303 -5.50 -6.46 -12.22
CA LEU A 303 -6.79 -5.91 -11.82
C LEU A 303 -7.96 -6.67 -12.46
N THR A 304 -7.68 -7.66 -13.31
CA THR A 304 -8.66 -8.51 -13.96
C THR A 304 -8.89 -9.75 -13.11
N GLY A 305 -10.13 -10.18 -12.98
CA GLY A 305 -10.50 -11.41 -12.27
C GLY A 305 -10.78 -12.54 -13.25
N PRO A 306 -10.53 -13.80 -12.84
CA PRO A 306 -10.57 -14.95 -13.73
C PRO A 306 -11.96 -15.10 -14.33
N THR A 307 -12.04 -15.25 -15.65
CA THR A 307 -13.30 -15.49 -16.36
C THR A 307 -13.88 -16.85 -15.94
N ILE A 308 -15.21 -16.97 -15.86
CA ILE A 308 -15.89 -18.26 -15.64
C ILE A 308 -16.90 -18.49 -16.77
N GLY A 309 -16.57 -19.38 -17.69
CA GLY A 309 -17.47 -19.87 -18.71
C GLY A 309 -18.26 -21.08 -18.22
N LEU A 310 -19.57 -21.11 -18.48
CA LEU A 310 -20.45 -22.24 -18.16
C LEU A 310 -21.10 -22.79 -19.43
N PHE A 311 -20.85 -24.06 -19.71
CA PHE A 311 -21.36 -24.80 -20.88
C PHE A 311 -22.65 -25.56 -20.56
N ALA A 312 -22.78 -26.09 -19.34
CA ALA A 312 -24.00 -26.69 -18.82
C ALA A 312 -24.21 -26.38 -17.34
N PRO A 313 -25.46 -26.28 -16.85
CA PRO A 313 -26.68 -26.14 -17.65
C PRO A 313 -26.75 -24.75 -18.31
N ALA A 314 -27.56 -24.62 -19.36
CA ALA A 314 -27.85 -23.30 -19.93
C ALA A 314 -28.56 -22.41 -18.89
N ASP A 315 -28.24 -21.12 -18.81
CA ASP A 315 -28.82 -20.21 -17.81
C ASP A 315 -29.89 -19.31 -18.44
N PRO A 316 -31.15 -19.31 -17.96
CA PRO A 316 -31.74 -20.18 -16.93
C PRO A 316 -32.29 -21.52 -17.49
N THR A 317 -32.18 -22.61 -16.73
CA THR A 317 -32.73 -23.94 -17.11
C THR A 317 -33.95 -24.35 -16.29
N VAL A 318 -34.92 -25.03 -16.93
CA VAL A 318 -36.00 -25.78 -16.28
C VAL A 318 -35.85 -27.27 -16.57
N THR A 319 -36.03 -28.14 -15.58
CA THR A 319 -35.95 -29.61 -15.75
C THR A 319 -36.82 -30.39 -14.75
N GLU A 320 -37.30 -31.58 -15.11
CA GLU A 320 -37.94 -32.50 -14.16
C GLU A 320 -36.91 -33.40 -13.42
N ASN A 321 -35.64 -33.42 -13.86
CA ASN A 321 -34.58 -34.27 -13.33
C ASN A 321 -34.29 -34.00 -11.85
N GLN A 322 -33.73 -35.01 -11.17
CA GLN A 322 -33.36 -34.91 -9.74
C GLN A 322 -31.99 -34.25 -9.53
N GLU A 323 -31.21 -34.15 -10.60
CA GLU A 323 -29.87 -33.59 -10.65
C GLU A 323 -29.63 -32.98 -12.03
N THR A 324 -28.58 -32.17 -12.17
CA THR A 324 -28.09 -31.66 -13.47
C THR A 324 -26.57 -31.60 -13.48
N LEU A 325 -25.95 -31.73 -14.64
CA LEU A 325 -24.50 -31.56 -14.78
C LEU A 325 -24.17 -30.06 -14.84
N LEU A 326 -23.29 -29.62 -13.96
CA LEU A 326 -22.52 -28.39 -14.13
C LEU A 326 -21.25 -28.75 -14.91
N GLU A 327 -21.05 -28.07 -16.04
CA GLU A 327 -19.84 -28.17 -16.87
C GLU A 327 -19.37 -26.75 -17.18
N GLY A 328 -18.12 -26.44 -16.84
CA GLY A 328 -17.60 -25.08 -16.91
C GLY A 328 -16.08 -25.03 -16.95
N VAL A 329 -15.57 -23.84 -17.15
CA VAL A 329 -14.13 -23.57 -17.30
C VAL A 329 -13.85 -22.21 -16.70
N SER A 330 -12.78 -22.10 -15.93
CA SER A 330 -12.22 -20.79 -15.60
C SER A 330 -10.95 -20.52 -16.41
N MET A 331 -10.74 -19.28 -16.84
CA MET A 331 -9.57 -18.86 -17.61
C MET A 331 -9.04 -17.52 -17.12
N ASP A 332 -7.73 -17.36 -17.16
CA ASP A 332 -7.05 -16.16 -16.70
C ASP A 332 -5.68 -15.94 -17.39
N ALA A 333 -5.19 -14.70 -17.41
CA ALA A 333 -3.90 -14.34 -18.00
C ALA A 333 -2.70 -14.70 -17.11
N ASN A 334 -2.84 -14.58 -15.79
CA ASN A 334 -1.82 -14.88 -14.78
C ASN A 334 -2.11 -16.19 -14.01
N GLY A 335 -3.23 -16.85 -14.33
CA GLY A 335 -3.51 -18.25 -14.03
C GLY A 335 -4.55 -18.46 -12.93
N VAL A 336 -5.39 -19.49 -13.08
CA VAL A 336 -6.45 -19.83 -12.13
C VAL A 336 -5.93 -20.81 -11.09
N VAL A 337 -5.95 -20.44 -9.81
CA VAL A 337 -5.51 -21.31 -8.71
C VAL A 337 -6.63 -22.25 -8.25
N ILE A 338 -7.88 -21.79 -8.20
CA ILE A 338 -8.98 -22.57 -7.62
C ILE A 338 -10.35 -22.23 -8.22
N VAL A 339 -11.19 -23.25 -8.40
CA VAL A 339 -12.63 -23.13 -8.66
C VAL A 339 -13.41 -23.90 -7.60
N ALA A 340 -14.42 -23.27 -6.99
CA ALA A 340 -15.24 -23.83 -5.93
C ALA A 340 -16.74 -23.56 -6.12
N LEU A 341 -17.57 -24.37 -5.47
CA LEU A 341 -19.03 -24.32 -5.45
C LEU A 341 -19.49 -24.18 -3.99
N GLY A 342 -19.69 -22.93 -3.55
CA GLY A 342 -19.69 -22.64 -2.11
C GLY A 342 -18.35 -23.06 -1.49
N ASP A 343 -18.39 -23.80 -0.39
CA ASP A 343 -17.18 -24.28 0.32
C ASP A 343 -16.53 -25.52 -0.32
N ARG A 344 -17.15 -26.13 -1.35
CA ARG A 344 -16.61 -27.33 -2.02
C ARG A 344 -15.72 -26.93 -3.19
N ILE A 345 -14.43 -27.26 -3.12
CA ILE A 345 -13.51 -27.19 -4.26
C ILE A 345 -14.01 -28.13 -5.38
N LEU A 346 -14.04 -27.63 -6.61
CA LEU A 346 -14.28 -28.40 -7.84
C LEU A 346 -12.97 -28.71 -8.57
N ALA A 347 -12.08 -27.72 -8.68
CA ALA A 347 -10.77 -27.85 -9.32
C ALA A 347 -9.74 -26.92 -8.64
N GLU A 348 -8.47 -27.31 -8.68
CA GLU A 348 -7.34 -26.58 -8.10
C GLU A 348 -6.11 -26.73 -9.02
N SER A 349 -5.25 -25.71 -9.09
CA SER A 349 -4.03 -25.73 -9.90
C SER A 349 -2.92 -24.86 -9.28
N HIS A 350 -1.73 -24.90 -9.87
CA HIS A 350 -0.61 -24.02 -9.52
C HIS A 350 -0.48 -22.82 -10.49
N GLY A 351 -1.61 -22.22 -10.88
CA GLY A 351 -1.66 -21.04 -11.76
C GLY A 351 -1.75 -21.37 -13.25
N THR A 352 -2.59 -22.33 -13.66
CA THR A 352 -2.82 -22.60 -15.09
C THR A 352 -3.81 -21.60 -15.71
N ASN A 353 -3.47 -21.03 -16.88
CA ASN A 353 -4.30 -20.07 -17.62
C ASN A 353 -5.71 -20.59 -18.01
N ARG A 354 -5.94 -21.89 -17.89
CA ARG A 354 -7.24 -22.55 -18.03
C ARG A 354 -7.37 -23.64 -16.98
N LEU A 355 -8.55 -23.75 -16.40
CA LEU A 355 -8.93 -24.75 -15.41
C LEU A 355 -10.38 -25.20 -15.66
N ASP A 356 -10.54 -26.28 -16.41
CA ASP A 356 -11.81 -26.95 -16.70
C ASP A 356 -12.36 -27.66 -15.44
N PHE A 357 -13.70 -27.69 -15.26
CA PHE A 357 -14.35 -28.29 -14.09
C PHE A 357 -15.76 -28.86 -14.40
N ASP A 358 -16.13 -29.94 -13.72
CA ASP A 358 -17.49 -30.50 -13.77
C ASP A 358 -17.98 -31.00 -12.39
N THR A 359 -19.30 -31.09 -12.22
CA THR A 359 -19.93 -31.85 -11.12
C THR A 359 -21.42 -32.06 -11.37
N SER A 360 -21.99 -33.18 -10.90
CA SER A 360 -23.44 -33.24 -10.70
C SER A 360 -23.88 -32.27 -9.58
N LEU A 361 -25.01 -31.61 -9.79
CA LEU A 361 -25.71 -30.73 -8.86
C LEU A 361 -27.06 -31.37 -8.48
N PRO A 362 -27.28 -31.78 -7.21
CA PRO A 362 -28.57 -32.31 -6.77
C PRO A 362 -29.60 -31.18 -6.65
N LEU A 363 -30.81 -31.39 -7.16
CA LEU A 363 -31.86 -30.37 -7.27
C LEU A 363 -33.02 -30.63 -6.31
N GLY A 364 -33.28 -29.69 -5.39
CA GLY A 364 -34.56 -29.56 -4.69
C GLY A 364 -35.70 -29.21 -5.66
N ARG A 365 -36.96 -29.39 -5.26
CA ARG A 365 -38.12 -28.96 -6.09
C ARG A 365 -38.22 -27.44 -6.11
N GLY A 366 -38.53 -26.86 -7.27
CA GLY A 366 -38.63 -25.40 -7.45
C GLY A 366 -37.30 -24.74 -7.79
N GLU A 367 -37.13 -23.48 -7.40
CA GLU A 367 -35.94 -22.66 -7.67
C GLU A 367 -34.72 -23.17 -6.89
N ASN A 368 -33.68 -23.59 -7.61
CA ASN A 368 -32.34 -23.87 -7.08
C ASN A 368 -31.38 -22.79 -7.59
N SER A 369 -30.46 -22.36 -6.73
CA SER A 369 -29.42 -21.39 -7.07
C SER A 369 -28.10 -21.85 -6.48
N PHE A 370 -27.09 -21.97 -7.33
CA PHE A 370 -25.72 -22.30 -6.94
C PHE A 370 -24.79 -21.13 -7.27
N VAL A 371 -23.65 -21.03 -6.58
CA VAL A 371 -22.63 -20.01 -6.85
C VAL A 371 -21.30 -20.72 -7.09
N VAL A 372 -20.78 -20.56 -8.31
CA VAL A 372 -19.41 -20.93 -8.67
C VAL A 372 -18.52 -19.72 -8.38
N MET A 373 -17.38 -19.95 -7.73
CA MET A 373 -16.34 -18.96 -7.49
C MET A 373 -15.05 -19.45 -8.13
N ALA A 374 -14.34 -18.56 -8.83
CA ALA A 374 -12.97 -18.80 -9.27
C ALA A 374 -12.04 -17.75 -8.68
N LYS A 375 -10.78 -18.13 -8.43
CA LYS A 375 -9.73 -17.25 -7.92
C LYS A 375 -8.41 -17.52 -8.62
N ASP A 376 -7.72 -16.44 -9.00
CA ASP A 376 -6.46 -16.46 -9.74
C ASP A 376 -5.23 -16.51 -8.83
N THR A 377 -4.04 -16.38 -9.45
CA THR A 377 -2.73 -16.33 -8.77
C THR A 377 -2.50 -15.01 -8.03
N ALA A 378 -3.10 -13.90 -8.47
CA ALA A 378 -2.96 -12.57 -7.85
C ALA A 378 -3.84 -12.41 -6.60
N GLY A 379 -4.95 -13.15 -6.53
CA GLY A 379 -5.97 -13.09 -5.50
C GLY A 379 -7.31 -12.47 -5.93
N ASN A 380 -7.54 -12.13 -7.21
CA ASN A 380 -8.85 -11.65 -7.66
C ASN A 380 -9.88 -12.80 -7.66
N GLU A 381 -11.13 -12.47 -7.38
CA GLU A 381 -12.24 -13.43 -7.39
C GLU A 381 -13.34 -13.02 -8.37
N THR A 382 -13.83 -14.00 -9.13
CA THR A 382 -15.03 -13.90 -9.97
C THR A 382 -16.08 -14.89 -9.47
N ARG A 383 -17.36 -14.52 -9.58
CA ARG A 383 -18.48 -15.34 -9.10
C ARG A 383 -19.60 -15.44 -10.12
N SER A 384 -19.97 -16.66 -10.50
CA SER A 384 -21.08 -16.99 -11.40
C SER A 384 -22.26 -17.56 -10.60
N SER A 385 -23.49 -17.21 -10.98
CA SER A 385 -24.71 -17.82 -10.42
C SER A 385 -25.32 -18.78 -11.44
N VAL A 386 -25.62 -20.00 -11.01
CA VAL A 386 -26.26 -21.05 -11.82
C VAL A 386 -27.69 -21.23 -11.32
N LYS A 387 -28.69 -20.94 -12.16
CA LYS A 387 -30.10 -20.92 -11.75
C LYS A 387 -30.88 -22.04 -12.46
N VAL A 388 -31.48 -22.93 -11.68
CA VAL A 388 -32.16 -24.13 -12.20
C VAL A 388 -33.50 -24.35 -11.49
N PHE A 389 -34.59 -24.36 -12.25
CA PHE A 389 -35.91 -24.70 -11.70
C PHE A 389 -36.23 -26.18 -11.91
N ARG A 390 -36.44 -26.90 -10.81
CA ARG A 390 -36.88 -28.30 -10.87
C ARG A 390 -38.40 -28.39 -10.86
N GLY A 391 -38.98 -28.61 -12.04
CA GLY A 391 -40.41 -28.75 -12.27
C GLY A 391 -40.73 -28.97 -13.75
N LYS A 392 -42.03 -29.07 -14.06
CA LYS A 392 -42.50 -29.19 -15.45
C LYS A 392 -42.28 -27.88 -16.20
N PRO A 393 -41.68 -27.87 -17.41
CA PRO A 393 -41.55 -26.65 -18.22
C PRO A 393 -42.88 -25.92 -18.46
N ASP A 394 -43.99 -26.67 -18.59
CA ASP A 394 -45.33 -26.11 -18.77
C ASP A 394 -46.04 -25.68 -17.48
N SER A 395 -45.40 -25.78 -16.31
CA SER A 395 -46.00 -25.32 -15.06
C SER A 395 -46.04 -23.78 -14.98
N ILE A 396 -47.06 -23.25 -14.31
CA ILE A 396 -47.21 -21.79 -14.12
C ILE A 396 -46.02 -21.26 -13.30
N GLU A 397 -45.59 -22.02 -12.30
CA GLU A 397 -44.45 -21.70 -11.44
C GLU A 397 -43.13 -21.64 -12.24
N ALA A 398 -42.89 -22.60 -13.13
CA ALA A 398 -41.72 -22.63 -14.00
C ALA A 398 -41.70 -21.44 -14.99
N ARG A 399 -42.85 -21.14 -15.60
CA ARG A 399 -43.01 -20.03 -16.55
C ARG A 399 -42.87 -18.65 -15.88
N LEU A 400 -43.46 -18.48 -14.70
CA LEU A 400 -43.26 -17.26 -13.88
C LEU A 400 -41.81 -17.11 -13.41
N TRP A 401 -41.12 -18.21 -13.09
CA TRP A 401 -39.71 -18.19 -12.74
C TRP A 401 -38.83 -17.83 -13.95
N LEU A 402 -39.07 -18.39 -15.13
CA LEU A 402 -38.37 -18.00 -16.35
C LEU A 402 -38.55 -16.50 -16.66
N LEU A 403 -39.80 -16.00 -16.54
CA LEU A 403 -40.09 -14.57 -16.71
C LEU A 403 -39.34 -13.70 -15.68
N LYS A 404 -39.27 -14.13 -14.41
CA LYS A 404 -38.50 -13.46 -13.35
C LYS A 404 -37.01 -13.36 -13.69
N GLN A 405 -36.41 -14.36 -14.34
CA GLN A 405 -34.99 -14.33 -14.72
C GLN A 405 -34.74 -13.54 -16.01
N LYS A 406 -35.54 -13.76 -17.08
CA LYS A 406 -35.32 -13.14 -18.39
C LYS A 406 -35.87 -11.71 -18.51
N ALA A 407 -37.03 -11.42 -17.90
CA ALA A 407 -37.76 -10.17 -18.08
C ALA A 407 -38.49 -9.72 -16.79
N PRO A 408 -37.77 -9.42 -15.70
CA PRO A 408 -38.36 -9.10 -14.39
C PRO A 408 -39.34 -7.91 -14.42
N HIS A 409 -39.17 -6.98 -15.37
CA HIS A 409 -40.09 -5.85 -15.57
C HIS A 409 -41.50 -6.28 -15.99
N LEU A 410 -41.67 -7.46 -16.60
CA LEU A 410 -42.96 -8.01 -17.01
C LEU A 410 -43.74 -8.67 -15.87
N LEU A 411 -43.08 -8.98 -14.74
CA LEU A 411 -43.70 -9.67 -13.60
C LEU A 411 -44.89 -8.90 -13.02
N ALA A 412 -44.88 -7.57 -13.13
CA ALA A 412 -45.97 -6.69 -12.70
C ALA A 412 -47.27 -6.90 -13.49
N TYR A 413 -47.20 -7.32 -14.75
CA TYR A 413 -48.38 -7.65 -15.55
C TYR A 413 -48.93 -9.04 -15.17
N ALA A 414 -48.04 -10.02 -14.94
CA ALA A 414 -48.41 -11.37 -14.51
C ALA A 414 -49.16 -11.40 -13.18
N ALA A 415 -48.83 -10.49 -12.25
CA ALA A 415 -49.47 -10.38 -10.93
C ALA A 415 -50.99 -10.10 -10.96
N ASN A 416 -51.56 -9.67 -12.09
CA ASN A 416 -52.99 -9.35 -12.22
C ASN A 416 -53.90 -10.57 -12.43
N GLY A 417 -53.36 -11.80 -12.47
CA GLY A 417 -54.10 -12.99 -12.05
C GLY A 417 -55.12 -13.62 -13.01
N PHE A 418 -55.13 -13.26 -14.30
CA PHE A 418 -56.04 -13.87 -15.29
C PHE A 418 -55.35 -15.02 -16.06
N PRO A 419 -55.91 -16.25 -16.09
CA PRO A 419 -55.35 -17.38 -16.85
C PRO A 419 -55.22 -17.11 -18.36
N GLU A 420 -56.08 -16.25 -18.91
CA GLU A 420 -56.07 -15.82 -20.31
C GLU A 420 -54.77 -15.08 -20.67
N LEU A 421 -54.11 -14.44 -19.70
CA LEU A 421 -52.81 -13.80 -19.89
C LEU A 421 -51.67 -14.81 -20.06
N MET A 422 -51.84 -16.11 -19.77
CA MET A 422 -50.78 -17.12 -20.01
C MET A 422 -50.33 -17.17 -21.48
N MET A 423 -51.23 -16.87 -22.42
CA MET A 423 -50.89 -16.80 -23.84
C MET A 423 -50.08 -15.54 -24.18
N GLY A 424 -50.39 -14.41 -23.51
CA GLY A 424 -49.59 -13.18 -23.60
C GLY A 424 -48.21 -13.33 -22.93
N LEU A 425 -48.15 -14.00 -21.77
CA LEU A 425 -46.89 -14.31 -21.07
C LEU A 425 -45.99 -15.24 -21.88
N GLN A 426 -46.56 -16.20 -22.63
CA GLN A 426 -45.80 -16.99 -23.61
C GLN A 426 -45.24 -16.08 -24.72
N VAL A 427 -46.09 -15.28 -25.39
CA VAL A 427 -45.64 -14.36 -26.46
C VAL A 427 -44.57 -13.37 -25.96
N SER A 428 -44.63 -12.96 -24.69
CA SER A 428 -43.58 -12.14 -24.06
C SER A 428 -42.28 -12.92 -23.78
N LEU A 429 -42.35 -14.19 -23.36
CA LEU A 429 -41.17 -15.04 -23.22
C LEU A 429 -40.54 -15.31 -24.60
N ASP A 430 -41.35 -15.65 -25.60
CA ASP A 430 -40.93 -15.90 -26.99
C ASP A 430 -40.26 -14.65 -27.61
N ALA A 431 -40.72 -13.44 -27.24
CA ALA A 431 -40.13 -12.18 -27.69
C ALA A 431 -38.77 -11.89 -27.01
N VAL A 432 -38.62 -12.22 -25.73
CA VAL A 432 -37.34 -12.07 -25.01
C VAL A 432 -36.35 -13.17 -25.40
N GLU A 433 -36.82 -14.29 -25.93
CA GLU A 433 -35.99 -15.30 -26.62
C GLU A 433 -35.50 -14.87 -28.02
N GLN A 434 -35.84 -13.65 -28.47
CA GLN A 434 -35.21 -13.02 -29.65
C GLN A 434 -33.96 -12.19 -29.30
N GLU A 435 -33.70 -11.91 -28.02
CA GLU A 435 -32.42 -11.33 -27.60
C GLU A 435 -31.36 -12.44 -27.57
N SER A 436 -30.43 -12.39 -28.53
CA SER A 436 -29.39 -13.40 -28.73
C SER A 436 -28.17 -13.24 -27.83
N VAL A 437 -27.97 -12.03 -27.26
CA VAL A 437 -26.95 -11.71 -26.26
C VAL A 437 -27.56 -10.80 -25.19
N LEU A 438 -27.28 -11.10 -23.92
CA LEU A 438 -27.73 -10.36 -22.74
C LEU A 438 -26.52 -9.98 -21.87
N VAL A 439 -26.46 -8.71 -21.47
CA VAL A 439 -25.48 -8.19 -20.50
C VAL A 439 -26.15 -7.99 -19.16
N ASN A 440 -25.70 -8.71 -18.12
CA ASN A 440 -26.26 -8.66 -16.78
C ASN A 440 -25.21 -8.13 -15.79
N LEU A 441 -25.23 -6.82 -15.54
CA LEU A 441 -24.35 -6.17 -14.58
C LEU A 441 -24.65 -6.60 -13.13
N LYS A 442 -23.61 -6.88 -12.35
CA LYS A 442 -23.66 -7.16 -10.89
C LYS A 442 -23.05 -6.03 -10.07
N SER A 443 -22.03 -5.35 -10.61
CA SER A 443 -21.37 -4.20 -9.99
C SER A 443 -20.78 -3.31 -11.08
N PRO A 444 -20.83 -1.96 -10.96
CA PRO A 444 -21.51 -1.18 -9.91
C PRO A 444 -23.04 -1.33 -9.96
N ASP A 445 -23.74 -0.77 -8.97
CA ASP A 445 -25.20 -0.53 -9.04
C ASP A 445 -25.41 0.90 -9.56
N PRO A 446 -25.89 1.12 -10.80
CA PRO A 446 -26.06 2.47 -11.36
C PRO A 446 -27.07 3.33 -10.59
N GLY A 447 -27.91 2.73 -9.74
CA GLY A 447 -28.83 3.45 -8.87
C GLY A 447 -28.21 3.98 -7.58
N ARG A 448 -26.90 3.78 -7.33
CA ARG A 448 -26.22 4.16 -6.09
C ARG A 448 -24.82 4.73 -6.32
N PRO A 449 -24.37 5.71 -5.50
CA PRO A 449 -22.98 6.18 -5.55
C PRO A 449 -21.99 5.05 -5.21
N TYR A 450 -21.04 4.80 -6.11
CA TYR A 450 -19.98 3.82 -5.91
C TYR A 450 -18.83 4.44 -5.11
N ARG A 451 -18.61 3.94 -3.88
CA ARG A 451 -17.50 4.38 -3.03
C ARG A 451 -16.24 3.58 -3.33
N HIS A 452 -15.11 4.25 -3.56
CA HIS A 452 -13.86 3.60 -3.98
C HIS A 452 -12.62 4.01 -3.18
N ASN A 453 -11.65 3.09 -3.14
CA ASN A 453 -10.23 3.41 -2.97
C ASN A 453 -9.55 3.22 -4.34
N ARG A 454 -9.43 4.32 -5.10
CA ARG A 454 -8.75 4.43 -6.41
C ARG A 454 -9.11 3.43 -7.55
N THR A 455 -10.11 2.56 -7.41
CA THR A 455 -10.59 1.62 -8.46
C THR A 455 -12.12 1.42 -8.48
N LEU A 456 -12.69 1.27 -9.68
CA LEU A 456 -14.09 0.89 -9.92
C LEU A 456 -14.16 -0.61 -10.22
N ARG A 457 -14.88 -1.40 -9.42
CA ARG A 457 -15.16 -2.80 -9.75
C ARG A 457 -16.31 -2.88 -10.74
N VAL A 458 -16.06 -3.49 -11.88
CA VAL A 458 -17.03 -3.84 -12.91
C VAL A 458 -17.14 -5.36 -12.97
N SER A 459 -18.33 -5.91 -12.73
CA SER A 459 -18.55 -7.37 -12.81
C SER A 459 -19.96 -7.70 -13.27
N GLY A 460 -20.12 -8.85 -13.92
CA GLY A 460 -21.39 -9.24 -14.56
C GLY A 460 -21.46 -10.70 -14.99
N ASP A 461 -22.52 -10.99 -15.72
CA ASP A 461 -22.70 -12.19 -16.56
C ASP A 461 -23.06 -11.74 -17.98
N ILE A 462 -22.38 -12.26 -19.00
CA ILE A 462 -22.83 -12.27 -20.39
C ILE A 462 -23.55 -13.60 -20.63
N VAL A 463 -24.72 -13.59 -21.25
CA VAL A 463 -25.46 -14.80 -21.63
C VAL A 463 -25.85 -14.70 -23.10
N ALA A 464 -25.48 -15.68 -23.90
CA ALA A 464 -25.74 -15.73 -25.34
C ALA A 464 -26.37 -17.08 -25.74
N GLN A 465 -27.04 -17.10 -26.90
CA GLN A 465 -27.64 -18.32 -27.46
C GLN A 465 -26.59 -19.26 -28.09
N THR A 466 -25.51 -18.68 -28.61
CA THR A 466 -24.27 -19.40 -28.98
C THR A 466 -23.16 -19.06 -27.98
N LYS A 467 -21.89 -19.33 -28.29
CA LYS A 467 -20.80 -18.86 -27.41
C LYS A 467 -20.66 -17.34 -27.46
N VAL A 468 -20.25 -16.74 -26.35
CA VAL A 468 -19.67 -15.39 -26.37
C VAL A 468 -18.36 -15.45 -27.16
N ALA A 469 -18.20 -14.52 -28.12
CA ALA A 469 -17.04 -14.44 -28.99
C ALA A 469 -16.10 -13.28 -28.61
N SER A 470 -16.66 -12.17 -28.13
CA SER A 470 -15.88 -11.06 -27.55
C SER A 470 -16.67 -10.33 -26.46
N LEU A 471 -15.93 -9.69 -25.57
CA LEU A 471 -16.42 -8.79 -24.52
C LEU A 471 -15.49 -7.60 -24.49
N SER A 472 -16.04 -6.41 -24.27
CA SER A 472 -15.28 -5.17 -24.09
C SER A 472 -15.87 -4.32 -22.98
N ILE A 473 -15.01 -3.58 -22.29
CA ILE A 473 -15.35 -2.66 -21.22
C ILE A 473 -14.68 -1.31 -21.54
N ASN A 474 -15.46 -0.25 -21.67
CA ASN A 474 -15.03 1.07 -22.16
C ASN A 474 -14.31 1.07 -23.52
N GLY A 475 -14.46 0.00 -24.32
CA GLY A 475 -13.78 -0.20 -25.59
C GLY A 475 -12.45 -0.95 -25.49
N GLU A 476 -11.95 -1.24 -24.29
CA GLU A 476 -10.87 -2.22 -24.09
C GLU A 476 -11.43 -3.64 -24.25
N GLU A 477 -10.69 -4.53 -24.92
CA GLU A 477 -11.06 -5.95 -25.02
C GLU A 477 -10.83 -6.65 -23.67
N PHE A 478 -11.81 -7.42 -23.21
CA PHE A 478 -11.72 -8.23 -22.00
C PHE A 478 -11.34 -9.66 -22.36
N THR A 479 -10.15 -10.10 -21.94
CA THR A 479 -9.58 -11.41 -22.26
C THR A 479 -8.89 -12.02 -21.03
N PRO A 480 -8.78 -13.36 -20.92
CA PRO A 480 -9.32 -14.38 -21.83
C PRO A 480 -10.83 -14.64 -21.64
N LEU A 481 -11.48 -15.16 -22.67
CA LEU A 481 -12.84 -15.73 -22.60
C LEU A 481 -12.78 -17.25 -22.75
N ALA A 482 -13.68 -17.98 -22.09
CA ALA A 482 -13.71 -19.44 -22.17
C ALA A 482 -14.36 -19.98 -23.46
N GLY A 483 -15.17 -19.14 -24.14
CA GLY A 483 -15.96 -19.50 -25.31
C GLY A 483 -17.27 -20.21 -24.95
N ALA A 484 -17.87 -19.87 -23.81
CA ALA A 484 -19.09 -20.47 -23.29
C ALA A 484 -20.37 -19.68 -23.67
N PRO A 485 -21.57 -20.29 -23.60
CA PRO A 485 -22.84 -19.57 -23.71
C PRO A 485 -23.12 -18.60 -22.55
N LYS A 486 -22.56 -18.86 -21.36
CA LYS A 486 -22.55 -17.91 -20.26
C LYS A 486 -21.11 -17.64 -19.81
N GLU A 487 -20.71 -16.37 -19.79
CA GLU A 487 -19.40 -15.91 -19.31
C GLU A 487 -19.59 -14.96 -18.12
N SER A 488 -18.99 -15.26 -16.97
CA SER A 488 -18.91 -14.35 -15.83
C SER A 488 -17.55 -13.67 -15.79
N PHE A 489 -17.54 -12.35 -15.54
CA PHE A 489 -16.33 -11.52 -15.54
C PHE A 489 -16.28 -10.57 -14.33
N ASN A 490 -15.08 -10.09 -14.01
CA ASN A 490 -14.79 -9.07 -13.02
C ASN A 490 -13.51 -8.32 -13.44
N LYS A 491 -13.52 -6.99 -13.50
CA LYS A 491 -12.33 -6.14 -13.70
C LYS A 491 -12.37 -4.95 -12.72
N ARG A 492 -11.22 -4.53 -12.20
CA ARG A 492 -11.06 -3.28 -11.45
C ARG A 492 -10.45 -2.22 -12.34
N ILE A 493 -11.27 -1.28 -12.82
CA ILE A 493 -10.81 -0.16 -13.64
C ILE A 493 -10.11 0.86 -12.72
N PRO A 494 -8.88 1.31 -13.04
CA PRO A 494 -8.24 2.44 -12.35
C PRO A 494 -9.10 3.70 -12.38
N ILE A 495 -9.23 4.39 -11.25
CA ILE A 495 -9.82 5.73 -11.18
C ILE A 495 -8.69 6.71 -10.82
N ASP A 496 -8.23 7.45 -11.82
CA ASP A 496 -7.24 8.51 -11.64
C ASP A 496 -7.95 9.83 -11.31
N MET A 497 -7.85 10.23 -10.04
CA MET A 497 -8.39 11.51 -9.57
C MET A 497 -7.26 12.39 -9.07
N GLU A 498 -7.05 13.51 -9.77
CA GLU A 498 -6.56 14.73 -9.11
C GLU A 498 -7.62 15.17 -8.09
N ASP A 499 -7.18 15.63 -6.91
CA ASP A 499 -8.04 15.96 -5.76
C ASP A 499 -8.91 17.21 -5.99
N SER A 500 -9.98 17.08 -6.78
CA SER A 500 -11.01 18.10 -6.91
C SER A 500 -11.96 18.08 -5.71
N GLU A 501 -12.02 19.19 -4.97
CA GLU A 501 -12.63 19.33 -3.64
C GLU A 501 -14.11 18.90 -3.53
N ASP A 502 -14.87 18.90 -4.63
CA ASP A 502 -16.30 18.52 -4.65
C ASP A 502 -16.56 16.99 -4.55
N GLY A 503 -15.53 16.14 -4.71
CA GLY A 503 -15.55 14.73 -4.28
C GLY A 503 -16.57 13.78 -4.94
N ALA A 504 -17.29 14.18 -5.99
CA ALA A 504 -18.16 13.32 -6.77
C ALA A 504 -17.96 13.57 -8.27
N ARG A 505 -17.71 12.50 -9.03
CA ARG A 505 -17.61 12.55 -10.50
C ARG A 505 -18.47 11.45 -11.10
N THR A 506 -19.09 11.76 -12.24
CA THR A 506 -19.77 10.74 -13.05
C THR A 506 -18.77 10.11 -14.01
N MET A 507 -18.59 8.79 -13.92
CA MET A 507 -17.90 8.00 -14.94
C MET A 507 -18.94 7.33 -15.84
N THR A 508 -18.84 7.52 -17.15
CA THR A 508 -19.57 6.71 -18.13
C THR A 508 -18.91 5.34 -18.22
N LEU A 509 -19.69 4.26 -18.07
CA LEU A 509 -19.24 2.91 -18.35
C LEU A 509 -19.98 2.38 -19.58
N THR A 510 -19.23 1.81 -20.53
CA THR A 510 -19.78 1.04 -21.66
C THR A 510 -19.37 -0.42 -21.52
N ILE A 511 -20.31 -1.34 -21.70
CA ILE A 511 -20.02 -2.78 -21.84
C ILE A 511 -20.66 -3.24 -23.14
N ALA A 512 -19.87 -3.86 -24.02
CA ALA A 512 -20.37 -4.43 -25.27
C ALA A 512 -19.84 -5.86 -25.45
N ALA A 513 -20.72 -6.78 -25.82
CA ALA A 513 -20.41 -8.20 -26.03
C ALA A 513 -21.01 -8.68 -27.36
N VAL A 514 -20.33 -9.62 -28.02
CA VAL A 514 -20.74 -10.19 -29.31
C VAL A 514 -20.73 -11.72 -29.23
N ASP A 515 -21.72 -12.38 -29.84
CA ASP A 515 -21.75 -13.85 -29.97
C ASP A 515 -20.99 -14.37 -31.22
N ALA A 516 -20.99 -15.69 -31.42
CA ALA A 516 -20.34 -16.30 -32.58
C ALA A 516 -21.05 -16.08 -33.92
N GLU A 517 -22.27 -15.56 -33.93
CA GLU A 517 -23.06 -15.29 -35.14
C GLU A 517 -22.99 -13.80 -35.54
N GLY A 518 -22.45 -12.95 -34.67
CA GLY A 518 -22.23 -11.52 -34.89
C GLY A 518 -23.29 -10.61 -34.29
N HIS A 519 -24.13 -11.12 -33.38
CA HIS A 519 -25.09 -10.31 -32.65
C HIS A 519 -24.39 -9.55 -31.52
N GLU A 520 -24.58 -8.23 -31.47
CA GLU A 520 -24.02 -7.35 -30.43
C GLU A 520 -25.09 -6.98 -29.38
N ALA A 521 -24.72 -7.04 -28.10
CA ALA A 521 -25.44 -6.37 -27.03
C ALA A 521 -24.51 -5.35 -26.37
N ARG A 522 -24.95 -4.08 -26.33
CA ARG A 522 -24.25 -2.96 -25.69
C ARG A 522 -25.12 -2.30 -24.63
N GLN A 523 -24.53 -2.07 -23.46
CA GLN A 523 -25.10 -1.24 -22.39
C GLN A 523 -24.16 -0.09 -22.07
N GLU A 524 -24.73 1.06 -21.77
CA GLU A 524 -24.00 2.28 -21.44
C GLU A 524 -24.74 2.99 -20.30
N PHE A 525 -24.02 3.37 -19.25
CA PHE A 525 -24.62 3.96 -18.04
C PHE A 525 -23.63 4.86 -17.30
N GLU A 526 -24.18 5.75 -16.48
CA GLU A 526 -23.44 6.70 -15.66
C GLU A 526 -23.27 6.16 -14.22
N VAL A 527 -22.08 6.34 -13.65
CA VAL A 527 -21.72 5.89 -12.31
C VAL A 527 -21.17 7.08 -11.51
N ASP A 528 -21.89 7.48 -10.47
CA ASP A 528 -21.42 8.47 -9.47
C ASP A 528 -20.34 7.82 -8.59
N VAL A 529 -19.06 8.10 -8.89
CA VAL A 529 -17.92 7.61 -8.11
C VAL A 529 -17.49 8.64 -7.07
N ARG A 530 -17.24 8.16 -5.84
CA ARG A 530 -16.85 8.99 -4.69
C ARG A 530 -15.71 8.35 -3.88
N PRO A 531 -14.68 9.11 -3.47
CA PRO A 531 -13.57 8.57 -2.70
C PRO A 531 -13.98 8.21 -1.27
N ILE A 532 -13.31 7.21 -0.70
CA ILE A 532 -13.43 6.84 0.71
C ILE A 532 -12.45 7.70 1.53
N HIS A 533 -12.91 8.85 2.02
CA HIS A 533 -12.14 9.64 2.97
C HIS A 533 -12.11 8.96 4.36
N MET A 534 -10.95 8.43 4.77
CA MET A 534 -10.77 7.72 6.04
C MET A 534 -11.20 8.53 7.29
N ASN A 535 -11.13 9.86 7.22
CA ASN A 535 -11.52 10.79 8.29
C ASN A 535 -13.00 11.22 8.27
N SER A 536 -13.83 10.63 7.40
CA SER A 536 -15.28 10.92 7.39
C SER A 536 -15.97 10.50 8.70
N ARG A 537 -17.19 11.01 8.92
CA ARG A 537 -18.01 10.58 10.07
C ARG A 537 -18.57 9.16 9.89
N ASP A 538 -18.72 8.72 8.64
CA ASP A 538 -19.29 7.44 8.25
C ASP A 538 -18.31 6.28 8.50
N SER A 539 -17.00 6.50 8.34
CA SER A 539 -15.94 5.51 8.63
C SER A 539 -15.69 5.26 10.12
N LYS A 540 -16.57 5.77 11.00
CA LYS A 540 -16.52 5.61 12.47
C LYS A 540 -17.83 5.09 13.06
N MET A 541 -18.70 4.47 12.24
CA MET A 541 -19.79 3.62 12.75
C MET A 541 -19.32 2.16 12.82
N PRO A 542 -19.59 1.45 13.94
CA PRO A 542 -19.29 0.02 14.11
C PRO A 542 -20.34 -0.89 13.47
#